data_AF-R9PTD0-F1
#
_entry.id   AF-R9PTD0-F1
#
_cell.length_a   1.000
_cell.length_b   1.000
_cell.length_c   1.000
_cell.angle_alpha   90.00
_cell.angle_beta   90.00
_cell.angle_gamma   90.00
#
_symmetry.space_group_name_H-M   'P 1'
#
loop_
_entity.id
_entity.type
_entity.pdbx_description
1 polymer ?
#
loop_
_entity_poly.entity_id
_entity_poly.type
_entity_poly.pdbx_seq_one_letter_code
_entity_poly.pdbx_strand_id
1 'polypeptide(L)'
;MSETTQLGDLVEAGDILAEINSPFGELISKVKAKRSGIVIGKQNIPLVQEGDAMYHLAYFGAEQDEVAEQIENWQESINPVINAVQHPQ
;
A
#
# COMPACT_ATOMS: atom_id res chain seq x y z
N MET A 1 -4.36 -16.81 -8.47
CA MET A 1 -3.47 -15.84 -7.79
C MET A 1 -3.54 -16.08 -6.29
N SER A 2 -2.41 -16.01 -5.59
CA SER A 2 -2.36 -15.95 -4.11
C SER A 2 -1.74 -14.64 -3.69
N GLU A 3 -2.29 -14.04 -2.65
CA GLU A 3 -2.00 -12.66 -2.28
C GLU A 3 -1.29 -12.60 -0.93
N THR A 4 -0.29 -11.73 -0.81
CA THR A 4 0.51 -11.56 0.42
C THR A 4 0.34 -10.18 1.04
N THR A 5 -0.36 -9.27 0.37
CA THR A 5 -0.56 -7.88 0.79
C THR A 5 -2.02 -7.47 0.68
N GLN A 6 -2.46 -6.64 1.62
CA GLN A 6 -3.82 -6.12 1.76
C GLN A 6 -3.89 -4.61 1.49
N LEU A 7 -5.13 -4.11 1.37
CA LEU A 7 -5.40 -2.68 1.24
C LEU A 7 -4.95 -1.95 2.51
N GLY A 8 -4.22 -0.85 2.36
CA GLY A 8 -3.67 -0.07 3.47
C GLY A 8 -2.29 -0.53 3.94
N ASP A 9 -1.77 -1.65 3.46
CA ASP A 9 -0.42 -2.11 3.81
C ASP A 9 0.64 -1.18 3.20
N LEU A 10 1.68 -0.91 4.01
CA LEU A 10 2.90 -0.26 3.55
C LEU A 10 3.81 -1.33 2.91
N VAL A 11 4.33 -1.04 1.73
CA VAL A 11 5.22 -1.94 0.98
C VAL A 11 6.47 -1.20 0.53
N GLU A 12 7.57 -1.93 0.37
CA GLU A 12 8.82 -1.42 -0.17
C GLU A 12 9.03 -1.81 -1.63
N ALA A 13 9.86 -1.06 -2.34
CA ALA A 13 10.25 -1.41 -3.70
C ALA A 13 10.92 -2.80 -3.73
N GLY A 14 10.35 -3.72 -4.51
CA GLY A 14 10.82 -5.11 -4.62
C GLY A 14 9.98 -6.12 -3.86
N ASP A 15 9.12 -5.69 -2.94
CA ASP A 15 8.25 -6.58 -2.15
C ASP A 15 7.32 -7.40 -3.05
N ILE A 16 7.08 -8.65 -2.66
CA ILE A 16 6.15 -9.54 -3.36
C ILE A 16 4.75 -9.24 -2.84
N LEU A 17 3.90 -8.71 -3.73
CA LEU A 17 2.51 -8.38 -3.44
C LEU A 17 1.58 -9.58 -3.65
N ALA A 18 1.90 -10.40 -4.65
CA ALA A 18 1.16 -11.59 -5.01
C ALA A 18 2.00 -12.58 -5.83
N GLU A 19 1.51 -13.81 -5.91
CA GLU A 19 2.03 -14.87 -6.76
C GLU A 19 0.96 -15.31 -7.77
N ILE A 20 1.37 -15.44 -9.02
CA ILE A 20 0.56 -15.95 -10.13
C ILE A 20 0.92 -17.43 -10.27
N ASN A 21 -0.05 -18.28 -9.96
CA ASN A 21 0.10 -19.73 -10.01
C ASN A 21 -0.74 -20.32 -11.14
N SER A 22 -0.28 -21.44 -11.70
CA SER A 22 -1.05 -22.24 -12.65
C SER A 22 -2.25 -22.88 -11.97
N PRO A 23 -3.25 -23.37 -12.72
CA PRO A 23 -4.38 -24.13 -12.16
C PRO A 23 -3.94 -25.37 -11.36
N PHE A 24 -2.72 -25.87 -11.59
CA PHE A 24 -2.13 -27.01 -10.89
C PHE A 24 -1.27 -26.61 -9.68
N GLY A 25 -1.21 -25.31 -9.35
CA GLY A 25 -0.48 -24.80 -8.19
C GLY A 25 1.01 -24.50 -8.43
N GLU A 26 1.48 -24.58 -9.67
CA GLU A 26 2.87 -24.23 -10.01
C GLU A 26 3.04 -22.72 -10.09
N LEU A 27 4.12 -22.19 -9.52
CA LEU A 27 4.44 -20.76 -9.58
C LEU A 27 4.84 -20.36 -11.01
N ILE A 28 4.05 -19.47 -11.61
CA ILE A 28 4.33 -18.90 -12.94
C ILE A 28 5.12 -17.61 -12.81
N SER A 29 4.69 -16.71 -11.91
CA SER A 29 5.30 -15.39 -11.77
C SER A 29 5.00 -14.74 -10.42
N LYS A 30 5.77 -13.70 -10.07
CA LYS A 30 5.59 -12.89 -8.86
C LYS A 30 5.30 -11.44 -9.22
N VAL A 31 4.27 -10.89 -8.59
CA VAL A 31 3.92 -9.47 -8.69
C VAL A 31 4.74 -8.72 -7.65
N LYS A 32 5.62 -7.82 -8.12
CA LYS A 32 6.50 -7.05 -7.25
C LYS A 32 6.09 -5.58 -7.20
N ALA A 33 6.21 -4.96 -6.04
CA ALA A 33 6.09 -3.53 -5.88
C ALA A 33 7.22 -2.83 -6.65
N LYS A 34 6.87 -1.96 -7.59
CA LYS A 34 7.87 -1.17 -8.35
C LYS A 34 8.45 -0.02 -7.54
N ARG A 35 7.75 0.43 -6.49
CA ARG A 35 8.10 1.56 -5.62
C ARG A 35 7.55 1.30 -4.22
N SER A 36 8.20 1.90 -3.21
CA SER A 36 7.68 1.91 -1.85
C SER A 36 6.44 2.81 -1.76
N GLY A 37 5.44 2.42 -0.97
CA GLY A 37 4.19 3.16 -0.84
C GLY A 37 3.11 2.40 -0.08
N ILE A 38 1.87 2.88 -0.17
CA ILE A 38 0.69 2.29 0.47
C ILE A 38 -0.20 1.67 -0.61
N VAL A 39 -0.68 0.45 -0.37
CA VAL A 39 -1.65 -0.21 -1.26
C VAL A 39 -3.02 0.48 -1.13
N ILE A 40 -3.44 1.21 -2.16
CA ILE A 40 -4.73 1.94 -2.19
C ILE A 40 -5.78 1.27 -3.06
N GLY A 41 -5.40 0.26 -3.85
CA GLY A 41 -6.32 -0.48 -4.70
C GLY A 41 -5.77 -1.85 -5.07
N LYS A 42 -6.66 -2.83 -5.13
CA LYS A 42 -6.32 -4.23 -5.43
C LYS A 42 -7.45 -4.90 -6.21
N GLN A 43 -7.10 -5.71 -7.20
CA GLN A 43 -8.06 -6.54 -7.93
C GLN A 43 -8.46 -7.76 -7.09
N ASN A 44 -9.78 -8.04 -7.01
CA ASN A 44 -10.32 -9.18 -6.25
C ASN A 44 -10.69 -10.40 -7.13
N ILE A 45 -10.33 -10.38 -8.42
CA ILE A 45 -10.61 -11.47 -9.35
C ILE A 45 -9.38 -12.40 -9.40
N PRO A 46 -9.53 -13.71 -9.17
CA PRO A 46 -8.39 -14.64 -9.11
C PRO A 46 -7.74 -14.93 -10.46
N LEU A 47 -8.42 -14.55 -11.55
CA LEU A 47 -7.96 -14.64 -12.94
C LEU A 47 -7.39 -13.29 -13.36
N VAL A 48 -6.15 -13.32 -13.83
CA VAL A 48 -5.40 -12.13 -14.28
C VAL A 48 -4.90 -12.37 -15.70
N GLN A 49 -4.94 -11.33 -16.52
CA GLN A 49 -4.45 -11.35 -17.90
C GLN A 49 -3.23 -10.44 -18.07
N GLU A 50 -2.54 -10.60 -19.19
CA GLU A 50 -1.47 -9.67 -19.55
C GLU A 50 -2.04 -8.26 -19.76
N GLY A 51 -1.41 -7.28 -19.10
CA GLY A 51 -1.83 -5.89 -19.15
C GLY A 51 -2.79 -5.46 -18.04
N ASP A 52 -3.30 -6.39 -17.23
CA ASP A 52 -4.18 -6.04 -16.11
C ASP A 52 -3.43 -5.29 -15.00
N ALA A 53 -4.07 -4.26 -14.44
CA ALA A 53 -3.60 -3.56 -13.25
C ALA A 53 -4.09 -4.29 -11.99
N MET A 54 -3.18 -5.03 -11.34
CA MET A 54 -3.52 -5.83 -10.14
C MET A 54 -3.49 -5.04 -8.84
N TYR A 55 -2.53 -4.11 -8.70
CA TYR A 55 -2.31 -3.29 -7.51
C TYR A 55 -2.10 -1.82 -7.88
N HIS A 56 -2.65 -0.93 -7.06
CA HIS A 56 -2.43 0.51 -7.13
C HIS A 56 -1.71 0.94 -5.85
N LEU A 57 -0.51 1.49 -6.03
CA LEU A 57 0.31 2.00 -4.92
C LEU A 57 0.25 3.53 -4.93
N ALA A 58 -0.16 4.12 -3.81
CA ALA A 58 0.07 5.52 -3.56
C ALA A 58 1.49 5.66 -3.00
N TYR A 59 2.29 6.51 -3.64
CA TYR A 59 3.63 6.84 -3.18
C TYR A 59 3.82 8.34 -3.31
N PHE A 60 4.53 8.92 -2.37
CA PHE A 60 4.97 10.31 -2.48
C PHE A 60 6.08 10.34 -3.52
N GLY A 61 5.88 11.13 -4.58
CA GLY A 61 6.78 11.17 -5.73
C GLY A 61 8.18 11.67 -5.38
N ALA A 62 9.08 11.68 -6.37
CA ALA A 62 10.46 12.14 -6.22
C ALA A 62 10.62 13.66 -5.97
N GLU A 63 9.54 14.37 -5.62
CA GLU A 63 9.61 15.64 -4.90
C GLU A 63 9.78 15.29 -3.41
N GLN A 64 11.03 14.97 -3.10
CA GLN A 64 11.57 14.55 -1.81
C GLN A 64 11.55 15.73 -0.82
N ASP A 65 11.63 15.43 0.48
CA ASP A 65 11.77 16.38 1.62
C ASP A 65 10.54 17.19 2.08
N GLU A 66 9.61 17.61 1.23
CA GLU A 66 8.48 18.44 1.71
C GLU A 66 7.34 17.66 2.40
N VAL A 67 7.11 16.40 2.03
CA VAL A 67 5.95 15.65 2.56
C VAL A 67 6.19 15.13 3.98
N ALA A 68 7.43 14.80 4.33
CA ALA A 68 7.77 14.41 5.71
C ALA A 68 7.48 15.56 6.68
N GLU A 69 7.88 16.78 6.33
CA GLU A 69 7.55 17.99 7.09
C GLU A 69 6.04 18.23 7.16
N GLN A 70 5.28 17.97 6.09
CA GLN A 70 3.81 18.09 6.15
C GLN A 70 3.14 17.05 7.06
N ILE A 71 3.64 15.81 7.13
CA ILE A 71 3.09 14.79 8.03
C ILE A 71 3.38 15.15 9.49
N GLU A 72 4.59 15.63 9.82
CA GLU A 72 4.94 16.11 11.16
C GLU A 72 4.09 17.33 11.56
N ASN A 73 3.91 18.29 10.65
CA ASN A 73 3.04 19.46 10.87
C ASN A 73 1.55 19.07 11.05
N TRP A 74 1.08 18.03 10.37
CA TRP A 74 -0.27 17.50 10.60
C TRP A 74 -0.38 16.84 11.98
N GLN A 75 0.61 16.04 12.42
CA GLN A 75 0.61 15.45 13.76
C GLN A 75 0.57 16.51 14.87
N GLU A 76 1.29 17.62 14.71
CA GLU A 76 1.24 18.74 15.65
C GLU A 76 -0.13 19.44 15.69
N SER A 77 -0.82 19.56 14.55
CA SER A 77 -2.14 20.19 14.46
C SER A 77 -3.31 19.34 15.02
N ILE A 78 -3.15 18.01 15.05
CA ILE A 78 -4.18 17.06 15.52
C ILE A 78 -4.01 16.72 17.02
N ASN A 79 -2.80 16.91 17.58
CA ASN A 79 -2.50 16.71 19.00
C ASN A 79 -3.39 17.47 20.01
N PRO A 80 -3.86 18.72 19.78
CA PRO A 80 -4.76 19.38 20.71
C PRO A 80 -6.20 18.81 20.66
N VAL A 81 -6.62 18.14 19.58
CA VAL A 81 -7.97 17.59 19.44
C VAL A 81 -8.12 16.26 20.19
N ILE A 82 -7.11 15.39 20.13
CA ILE A 82 -7.16 14.08 20.79
C ILE A 82 -7.10 14.23 22.33
N ASN A 83 -6.30 15.16 22.85
CA ASN A 83 -6.18 15.40 24.29
C ASN A 83 -7.42 16.06 24.91
N ALA A 84 -8.23 16.79 24.13
CA ALA A 84 -9.46 17.42 24.62
C ALA A 84 -10.65 16.47 24.77
N VAL A 85 -10.59 15.26 24.19
CA VAL A 85 -11.69 14.27 24.24
C VAL A 85 -11.55 13.29 25.42
N GLN A 86 -10.40 13.26 26.11
CA GLN A 86 -10.14 12.30 27.20
C GLN A 86 -10.45 12.79 28.63
N HIS A 87 -11.00 14.00 28.80
CA HIS A 87 -11.48 14.46 30.11
C HIS A 87 -12.86 15.14 30.04
N PRO A 88 -13.96 14.38 29.91
CA PRO A 88 -15.26 14.86 30.38
C PRO A 88 -15.23 14.89 31.92
N GLN A 89 -15.50 16.07 32.50
CA GLN A 89 -16.01 16.19 33.88
C GLN A 89 -17.44 15.64 33.94
#